data_AF-A0A4Y2TJT2-F1
#
_entry.id   AF-A0A4Y2TJT2-F1
#
_cell.length_a   1.000
_cell.length_b   1.000
_cell.length_c   1.000
_cell.angle_alpha   90.00
_cell.angle_beta   90.00
_cell.angle_gamma   90.00
#
_symmetry.space_group_name_H-M   'P 1'
#
loop_
_entity.id
_entity.type
_entity.pdbx_description
1 polymer ?
#
loop_
_entity_poly.entity_id
_entity_poly.type
_entity_poly.pdbx_seq_one_letter_code
_entity_poly.pdbx_strand_id
1 'polypeptide(L)'
;MGLEEIGFKVMGMVTDNNSINRAAASNFANPPKLQVKYDHPADKSRPLFYVIDSVHILKCVRNNWLNNHKNGYYFYYPDFDTLNVSTASLSSVRKLYDLECSSLLEFGYGLTRKALWSTNLERQNVKLALKLFSTDVVHALNELGEKYNLECYEQTAKFINIISTWWDIVNVKTPDKGKFKRNPMCEPLTSSPSDKGLMFLKQLVSWVNKWENLDSNNGRLSKETFLALNHTTQAFIEIVNHCTKSFKKEYILLGKIQTDKLESRFGQYRSMAGDQYHISVRQIYETESKLRLCHELKLASHKKGSITVDIFDNSEKNDEEKQPIDLIFCDIMVEESDIEKIADTLPIVTYLAGYCSHAALKKTKCSYCRQKLISDKESISHDNYKLIDVKDRGGLLYPSKIVVNAVIHTYIVVQKLISEKYEDKFIQVLNQRSLVVNLVEDILVTKDIFLSFDVCVDGHDILHLINIILRSATNSLLNNYCKVKNDKLKKIPNVTVVSKNKRKLETFSKNSLSDKRESSKKSNKLKGGTMPRIAEVSEKNSVNDEGEAGEKQNFILTN
;
A
#
# COMPACT_ATOMS: atom_id res chain seq x y z
N MET A 1 33.43 -16.08 -2.36
CA MET A 1 34.39 -16.72 -3.27
C MET A 1 33.66 -17.43 -4.41
N GLY A 2 32.85 -18.47 -4.14
CA GLY A 2 32.16 -19.23 -5.21
C GLY A 2 31.41 -18.43 -6.28
N LEU A 3 30.68 -17.35 -5.92
CA LEU A 3 30.00 -16.50 -6.94
C LEU A 3 30.97 -15.79 -7.89
N GLU A 4 32.16 -15.40 -7.41
CA GLU A 4 33.19 -14.74 -8.24
C GLU A 4 33.92 -15.74 -9.13
N GLU A 5 34.15 -16.96 -8.65
CA GLU A 5 34.78 -18.04 -9.41
C GLU A 5 33.96 -18.42 -10.64
N ILE A 6 32.62 -18.37 -10.55
CA ILE A 6 31.71 -18.62 -11.67
C ILE A 6 31.41 -17.36 -12.51
N GLY A 7 32.13 -16.26 -12.28
CA GLY A 7 32.10 -15.06 -13.12
C GLY A 7 31.15 -13.94 -12.70
N PHE A 8 30.38 -14.07 -11.61
CA PHE A 8 29.59 -12.95 -11.10
C PHE A 8 30.47 -11.94 -10.37
N LYS A 9 30.16 -10.64 -10.52
CA LYS A 9 30.79 -9.57 -9.73
C LYS A 9 29.88 -9.17 -8.58
N VAL A 10 30.26 -9.57 -7.37
CA VAL A 10 29.50 -9.24 -6.16
C VAL A 10 29.85 -7.81 -5.76
N MET A 11 28.85 -6.94 -5.78
CA MET A 11 29.02 -5.52 -5.47
C MET A 11 28.77 -5.18 -4.00
N GLY A 12 27.90 -5.95 -3.35
CA GLY A 12 27.49 -5.66 -1.99
C GLY A 12 26.54 -6.68 -1.42
N MET A 13 26.22 -6.47 -0.15
CA MET A 13 25.33 -7.28 0.66
C MET A 13 24.22 -6.41 1.23
N VAL A 14 23.01 -6.97 1.24
CA VAL A 14 21.81 -6.32 1.78
C VAL A 14 21.26 -7.18 2.90
N THR A 15 21.05 -6.60 4.07
CA THR A 15 20.46 -7.31 5.23
C THR A 15 19.37 -6.48 5.88
N ASP A 16 18.61 -7.08 6.79
CA ASP A 16 17.75 -6.29 7.68
C ASP A 16 18.58 -5.46 8.69
N ASN A 17 17.90 -4.69 9.54
CA ASN A 17 18.54 -3.88 10.57
C ASN A 17 18.74 -4.64 11.91
N ASN A 18 18.96 -5.95 11.87
CA ASN A 18 19.25 -6.73 13.08
C ASN A 18 20.70 -6.46 13.55
N SER A 19 20.91 -6.39 14.87
CA SER A 19 22.24 -6.19 15.47
C SER A 19 23.23 -7.28 15.07
N ILE A 20 22.78 -8.53 14.93
CA ILE A 20 23.63 -9.65 14.51
C ILE A 20 24.17 -9.43 13.09
N ASN A 21 23.34 -8.94 12.18
CA ASN A 21 23.74 -8.67 10.79
C ASN A 21 24.73 -7.51 10.73
N ARG A 22 24.53 -6.46 11.53
CA ARG A 22 25.51 -5.37 11.65
C ARG A 22 26.85 -5.84 12.24
N ALA A 23 26.81 -6.70 13.25
CA ALA A 23 28.02 -7.29 13.83
C ALA A 23 28.76 -8.17 12.80
N ALA A 24 28.02 -9.01 12.06
CA ALA A 24 28.59 -9.83 10.99
C ALA A 24 29.23 -8.97 9.88
N ALA A 25 28.56 -7.90 9.45
CA ALA A 25 29.13 -6.95 8.48
C ALA A 25 30.39 -6.26 9.02
N SER A 26 30.41 -5.89 10.31
CA SER A 26 31.56 -5.21 10.92
C SER A 26 32.85 -6.05 10.90
N ASN A 27 32.74 -7.39 10.88
CA ASN A 27 33.87 -8.31 10.81
C ASN A 27 34.57 -8.33 9.44
N PHE A 28 34.03 -7.66 8.42
CA PHE A 28 34.73 -7.44 7.16
C PHE A 28 35.81 -6.36 7.27
N ALA A 29 35.89 -5.64 8.40
CA ALA A 29 36.97 -4.73 8.73
C ALA A 29 37.85 -5.29 9.85
N ASN A 30 39.12 -4.88 9.85
CA ASN A 30 40.07 -5.18 10.93
C ASN A 30 40.70 -3.87 11.46
N PRO A 31 40.43 -3.44 12.71
CA PRO A 31 39.54 -4.07 13.69
C PRO A 31 38.04 -4.02 13.27
N PRO A 32 37.17 -4.88 13.85
CA PRO A 32 35.76 -4.92 13.51
C PRO A 32 35.08 -3.56 13.68
N LYS A 33 34.56 -3.02 12.58
CA LYS A 33 33.88 -1.72 12.56
C LYS A 33 32.89 -1.70 11.42
N LEU A 34 31.67 -1.25 11.71
CA LEU A 34 30.65 -1.08 10.69
C LEU A 34 31.05 0.06 9.74
N GLN A 35 31.18 -0.26 8.46
CA GLN A 35 31.54 0.66 7.39
C GLN A 35 30.59 0.47 6.21
N VAL A 36 30.39 1.55 5.44
CA VAL A 36 29.58 1.53 4.22
C VAL A 36 30.25 0.68 3.12
N LYS A 37 31.58 0.73 3.08
CA LYS A 37 32.43 0.07 2.11
C LYS A 37 33.50 -0.74 2.85
N TYR A 38 33.70 -1.97 2.40
CA TYR A 38 34.80 -2.85 2.81
C TYR A 38 35.64 -3.22 1.58
N ASP A 39 36.83 -3.77 1.81
CA ASP A 39 37.61 -4.41 0.75
C ASP A 39 36.93 -5.72 0.34
N HIS A 40 36.79 -5.95 -0.96
CA HIS A 40 36.12 -7.14 -1.44
C HIS A 40 37.00 -8.39 -1.17
N PRO A 41 36.46 -9.47 -0.59
CA PRO A 41 37.26 -10.62 -0.13
C PRO A 41 37.95 -11.38 -1.27
N ALA A 42 37.36 -11.37 -2.46
CA ALA A 42 37.98 -11.98 -3.66
C ALA A 42 38.96 -11.05 -4.40
N ASP A 43 38.90 -9.73 -4.14
CA ASP A 43 39.67 -8.73 -4.89
C ASP A 43 39.71 -7.42 -4.10
N LYS A 44 40.80 -7.21 -3.37
CA LYS A 44 40.95 -6.04 -2.48
C LYS A 44 40.93 -4.70 -3.21
N SER A 45 41.08 -4.67 -4.54
CA SER A 45 40.99 -3.42 -5.31
C SER A 45 39.55 -2.91 -5.47
N ARG A 46 38.54 -3.78 -5.25
CA ARG A 46 37.13 -3.47 -5.41
C ARG A 46 36.44 -3.24 -4.07
N PRO A 47 35.46 -2.32 -4.02
CA PRO A 47 34.59 -2.19 -2.86
C PRO A 47 33.60 -3.35 -2.75
N LEU A 48 33.30 -3.73 -1.51
CA LEU A 48 32.10 -4.46 -1.13
C LEU A 48 31.22 -3.52 -0.29
N PHE A 49 30.03 -3.18 -0.81
CA PHE A 49 29.11 -2.28 -0.12
C PHE A 49 28.20 -3.03 0.84
N TYR A 50 27.92 -2.46 2.00
CA TYR A 50 26.90 -2.95 2.93
C TYR A 50 25.70 -2.01 2.95
N VAL A 51 24.52 -2.58 2.79
CA VAL A 51 23.25 -1.85 2.70
C VAL A 51 22.28 -2.47 3.69
N ILE A 52 21.64 -1.63 4.51
CA ILE A 52 20.54 -2.08 5.35
C ILE A 52 19.25 -1.85 4.55
N ASP A 53 18.37 -2.84 4.53
CA ASP A 53 17.20 -2.81 3.65
C ASP A 53 16.27 -1.62 3.95
N SER A 54 16.14 -0.76 2.94
CA SER A 54 15.29 0.43 2.93
C SER A 54 13.84 0.17 3.32
N VAL A 55 13.27 -1.01 3.01
CA VAL A 55 11.89 -1.35 3.37
C VAL A 55 11.74 -1.44 4.89
N HIS A 56 12.71 -2.08 5.55
CA HIS A 56 12.78 -2.13 7.01
C HIS A 56 13.04 -0.76 7.63
N ILE A 57 13.91 0.07 7.03
CA ILE A 57 14.16 1.44 7.50
C ILE A 57 12.88 2.27 7.52
N LEU A 58 12.09 2.25 6.45
CA LEU A 58 10.81 2.96 6.39
C LEU A 58 9.85 2.51 7.50
N LYS A 59 9.74 1.19 7.72
CA LYS A 59 8.95 0.61 8.82
C LYS A 59 9.47 1.07 10.18
N CYS A 60 10.79 1.10 10.38
CA CYS A 60 11.42 1.58 11.61
C CYS A 60 11.10 3.06 11.88
N VAL A 61 11.24 3.94 10.88
CA VAL A 61 10.90 5.38 11.01
C VAL A 61 9.45 5.55 11.46
N ARG A 62 8.49 4.87 10.79
CA ARG A 62 7.08 4.86 11.22
C ARG A 62 6.94 4.36 12.67
N ASN A 63 7.53 3.21 12.99
CA ASN A 63 7.36 2.56 14.29
C ASN A 63 7.93 3.41 15.43
N ASN A 64 9.04 4.10 15.21
CA ASN A 64 9.59 5.07 16.18
C ASN A 64 8.56 6.17 16.45
N TRP A 65 7.92 6.72 15.41
CA TRP A 65 6.90 7.78 15.57
C TRP A 65 5.67 7.28 16.33
N LEU A 66 5.15 6.09 15.95
CA LEU A 66 4.00 5.45 16.62
C LEU A 66 4.27 5.15 18.10
N ASN A 67 5.51 4.82 18.46
CA ASN A 67 5.90 4.47 19.83
C ASN A 67 6.18 5.68 20.71
N ASN A 68 6.25 6.89 20.17
CA ASN A 68 6.68 8.08 20.90
C ASN A 68 5.57 8.73 21.76
N HIS A 69 4.68 7.91 22.32
CA HIS A 69 3.53 8.33 23.14
C HIS A 69 3.93 9.18 24.36
N LYS A 70 5.10 8.92 24.96
CA LYS A 70 5.61 9.66 26.13
C LYS A 70 5.88 11.14 25.84
N ASN A 71 6.10 11.49 24.58
CA ASN A 71 6.40 12.86 24.14
C ASN A 71 5.26 13.39 23.27
N GLY A 72 4.00 13.10 23.61
CA GLY A 72 2.83 13.59 22.85
C GLY A 72 2.75 13.12 21.40
N TYR A 73 3.53 12.11 21.02
CA TYR A 73 3.76 11.67 19.64
C TYR A 73 4.42 12.72 18.72
N TYR A 74 5.27 13.59 19.27
CA TYR A 74 6.03 14.59 18.53
C TYR A 74 7.39 14.07 18.05
N PHE A 75 7.82 14.42 16.84
CA PHE A 75 9.22 14.38 16.47
C PHE A 75 9.78 15.80 16.38
N TYR A 76 10.92 16.03 17.02
CA TYR A 76 11.70 17.27 16.89
C TYR A 76 12.81 17.00 15.91
N TYR A 77 12.80 17.66 14.77
CA TYR A 77 13.70 17.41 13.65
C TYR A 77 14.16 18.74 13.04
N PRO A 78 15.36 18.85 12.45
CA PRO A 78 15.78 20.08 11.80
C PRO A 78 14.93 20.32 10.54
N ASP A 79 14.48 21.52 10.23
CA ASP A 79 13.85 21.83 8.95
C ASP A 79 14.82 21.52 7.80
N PHE A 80 14.33 21.01 6.68
CA PHE A 80 15.19 20.47 5.63
C PHE A 80 16.06 21.53 4.94
N ASP A 81 15.57 22.78 4.92
CA ASP A 81 16.22 23.91 4.26
C ASP A 81 16.93 24.82 5.26
N THR A 82 16.22 25.24 6.31
CA THR A 82 16.74 26.22 7.29
C THR A 82 17.53 25.58 8.41
N LEU A 83 17.35 24.27 8.65
CA LEU A 83 17.97 23.49 9.72
C LEU A 83 17.59 23.90 11.14
N ASN A 84 16.65 24.84 11.28
CA ASN A 84 16.03 25.20 12.54
C ASN A 84 15.17 24.05 13.05
N VAL A 85 15.09 23.87 14.38
CA VAL A 85 14.29 22.79 14.95
C VAL A 85 12.81 23.00 14.63
N SER A 86 12.19 21.97 14.07
CA SER A 86 10.77 21.87 13.70
C SER A 86 10.14 20.68 14.39
N THR A 87 8.80 20.67 14.46
CA THR A 87 8.03 19.65 15.19
C THR A 87 7.03 18.96 14.26
N ALA A 88 7.08 17.63 14.18
CA ALA A 88 6.06 16.82 13.50
C ALA A 88 5.17 16.10 14.50
N SER A 89 3.85 16.27 14.39
CA SER A 89 2.87 15.74 15.33
C SER A 89 2.05 14.60 14.72
N LEU A 90 2.26 13.35 15.19
CA LEU A 90 1.38 12.25 14.79
C LEU A 90 -0.04 12.46 15.31
N SER A 91 -0.18 13.17 16.44
CA SER A 91 -1.47 13.53 17.02
C SER A 91 -2.30 14.38 16.03
N SER A 92 -1.66 15.28 15.29
CA SER A 92 -2.31 16.06 14.23
C SER A 92 -2.74 15.20 13.04
N VAL A 93 -1.94 14.20 12.65
CA VAL A 93 -2.33 13.23 11.61
C VAL A 93 -3.50 12.35 12.06
N ARG A 94 -3.58 12.00 13.35
CA ARG A 94 -4.73 11.27 13.91
C ARG A 94 -5.99 12.12 13.94
N LYS A 95 -5.89 13.37 14.37
CA LYS A 95 -7.00 14.33 14.32
C LYS A 95 -7.49 14.52 12.89
N LEU A 96 -6.58 14.66 11.93
CA LEU A 96 -6.91 14.70 10.50
C LEU A 96 -7.73 13.47 10.08
N TYR A 97 -7.29 12.26 10.43
CA TYR A 97 -8.07 11.05 10.14
C TYR A 97 -9.44 11.07 10.80
N ASP A 98 -9.54 11.48 12.06
CA ASP A 98 -10.81 11.50 12.79
C ASP A 98 -11.81 12.51 12.19
N LEU A 99 -11.33 13.63 11.63
CA LEU A 99 -12.15 14.62 10.90
C LEU A 99 -12.78 14.04 9.63
N GLU A 100 -12.05 13.20 8.90
CA GLU A 100 -12.47 12.72 7.58
C GLU A 100 -13.11 11.33 7.60
N CYS A 101 -12.84 10.49 8.60
CA CYS A 101 -13.14 9.04 8.56
C CYS A 101 -14.62 8.63 8.47
N SER A 102 -15.55 9.56 8.64
CA SER A 102 -16.98 9.36 8.43
C SER A 102 -17.48 9.81 7.06
N SER A 103 -16.66 10.53 6.30
CA SER A 103 -16.98 11.08 4.99
C SER A 103 -16.81 10.02 3.89
N LEU A 104 -17.60 10.15 2.83
CA LEU A 104 -17.48 9.27 1.65
C LEU A 104 -16.25 9.59 0.79
N LEU A 105 -15.83 10.84 0.83
CA LEU A 105 -14.68 11.37 0.11
C LEU A 105 -13.79 12.11 1.11
N GLU A 106 -12.48 11.90 1.01
CA GLU A 106 -11.46 12.37 1.95
C GLU A 106 -10.28 12.92 1.14
N PHE A 107 -9.67 14.02 1.58
CA PHE A 107 -8.40 14.50 1.05
C PHE A 107 -7.31 13.45 1.31
N GLY A 108 -7.29 12.90 2.52
CA GLY A 108 -6.38 11.85 2.95
C GLY A 108 -6.84 10.42 2.63
N TYR A 109 -7.57 10.15 1.53
CA TYR A 109 -8.25 8.87 1.24
C TYR A 109 -7.40 7.58 1.36
N GLY A 110 -6.07 7.68 1.29
CA GLY A 110 -5.16 6.56 1.47
C GLY A 110 -4.92 6.19 2.94
N LEU A 111 -5.08 7.16 3.84
CA LEU A 111 -4.84 7.05 5.27
C LEU A 111 -5.88 6.12 5.91
N THR A 112 -5.44 5.29 6.85
CA THR A 112 -6.36 4.33 7.50
C THR A 112 -6.04 4.21 8.97
N ARG A 113 -7.04 3.82 9.76
CA ARG A 113 -6.88 3.53 11.18
C ARG A 113 -5.70 2.58 11.44
N LYS A 114 -5.54 1.54 10.62
CA LYS A 114 -4.45 0.56 10.75
C LYS A 114 -3.06 1.17 10.57
N ALA A 115 -2.92 2.24 9.79
CA ALA A 115 -1.64 2.93 9.60
C ALA A 115 -1.25 3.77 10.84
N LEU A 116 -2.24 4.30 11.57
CA LEU A 116 -2.06 5.21 12.71
C LEU A 116 -2.06 4.51 14.08
N TRP A 117 -2.73 3.36 14.16
CA TRP A 117 -2.84 2.52 15.37
C TRP A 117 -2.49 1.07 15.03
N SER A 118 -1.32 0.86 14.41
CA SER A 118 -0.87 -0.47 13.98
C SER A 118 -0.59 -1.41 15.17
N THR A 119 -1.16 -2.61 15.11
CA THR A 119 -0.76 -3.75 15.97
C THR A 119 0.66 -4.24 15.65
N ASN A 120 1.25 -5.07 16.50
CA ASN A 120 2.59 -5.61 16.28
C ASN A 120 2.75 -6.36 14.96
N LEU A 121 1.72 -7.10 14.52
CA LEU A 121 1.71 -7.78 13.23
C LEU A 121 1.59 -6.79 12.06
N GLU A 122 0.69 -5.81 12.19
CA GLU A 122 0.48 -4.77 11.17
C GLU A 122 1.72 -3.87 11.00
N ARG A 123 2.54 -3.70 12.05
CA ARG A 123 3.82 -3.00 11.96
C ARG A 123 4.82 -3.67 11.01
N GLN A 124 4.63 -4.94 10.62
CA GLN A 124 5.47 -5.54 9.59
C GLN A 124 5.02 -5.20 8.16
N ASN A 125 3.81 -4.68 7.99
CA ASN A 125 3.27 -4.33 6.69
C ASN A 125 3.78 -2.95 6.23
N VAL A 126 4.63 -2.94 5.19
CA VAL A 126 5.13 -1.70 4.59
C VAL A 126 4.02 -0.88 3.95
N LYS A 127 2.96 -1.50 3.42
CA LYS A 127 1.84 -0.76 2.80
C LYS A 127 1.19 0.20 3.78
N LEU A 128 1.15 -0.13 5.07
CA LEU A 128 0.63 0.76 6.10
C LEU A 128 1.57 1.94 6.38
N ALA A 129 2.89 1.77 6.25
CA ALA A 129 3.83 2.88 6.32
C ALA A 129 3.67 3.83 5.13
N LEU A 130 3.45 3.29 3.92
CA LEU A 130 3.20 4.09 2.72
C LEU A 130 1.89 4.86 2.76
N LYS A 131 0.90 4.39 3.53
CA LYS A 131 -0.34 5.16 3.76
C LYS A 131 -0.11 6.39 4.64
N LEU A 132 0.78 6.29 5.63
CA LEU A 132 1.17 7.43 6.47
C LEU A 132 2.11 8.38 5.72
N PHE A 133 3.16 7.81 5.10
CA PHE A 133 4.14 8.56 4.33
C PHE A 133 3.71 8.70 2.87
N SER A 134 2.64 9.47 2.65
CA SER A 134 2.07 9.71 1.32
C SER A 134 1.89 11.20 1.04
N THR A 135 1.90 11.55 -0.24
CA THR A 135 1.56 12.90 -0.70
C THR A 135 0.12 13.27 -0.38
N ASP A 136 -0.80 12.29 -0.36
CA ASP A 136 -2.20 12.52 0.00
C ASP A 136 -2.33 13.07 1.42
N VAL A 137 -1.56 12.54 2.39
CA VAL A 137 -1.55 13.06 3.77
C VAL A 137 -0.92 14.45 3.83
N VAL A 138 0.12 14.73 3.03
CA VAL A 138 0.72 16.07 2.94
C VAL A 138 -0.32 17.10 2.47
N HIS A 139 -1.04 16.80 1.39
CA HIS A 139 -2.07 17.68 0.85
C HIS A 139 -3.23 17.87 1.84
N ALA A 140 -3.69 16.79 2.47
CA ALA A 140 -4.76 16.83 3.46
C ALA A 140 -4.38 17.68 4.68
N LEU A 141 -3.14 17.57 5.18
CA LEU A 141 -2.64 18.43 6.27
C LEU A 141 -2.60 19.91 5.86
N ASN A 142 -2.14 20.23 4.65
CA ASN A 142 -2.06 21.61 4.20
C ASN A 142 -3.44 22.23 3.93
N GLU A 143 -4.41 21.43 3.49
CA GLU A 143 -5.77 21.92 3.21
C GLU A 143 -6.62 22.06 4.48
N LEU A 144 -6.56 21.07 5.37
CA LEU A 144 -7.40 21.00 6.56
C LEU A 144 -6.73 21.54 7.82
N GLY A 145 -5.41 21.74 7.78
CA GLY A 145 -4.60 22.11 8.93
C GLY A 145 -4.99 23.44 9.55
N GLU A 146 -5.00 24.51 8.75
CA GLU A 146 -5.43 25.84 9.20
C GLU A 146 -6.91 25.84 9.57
N LYS A 147 -7.77 25.28 8.70
CA LYS A 147 -9.22 25.25 8.86
C LYS A 147 -9.70 24.62 10.17
N TYR A 148 -9.04 23.55 10.60
CA TYR A 148 -9.39 22.83 11.84
C TYR A 148 -8.37 23.04 12.96
N ASN A 149 -7.50 24.05 12.82
CA ASN A 149 -6.52 24.45 13.84
C ASN A 149 -5.64 23.28 14.32
N LEU A 150 -5.17 22.46 13.38
CA LEU A 150 -4.30 21.32 13.65
C LEU A 150 -2.90 21.82 14.03
N GLU A 151 -2.39 21.36 15.17
CA GLU A 151 -1.08 21.78 15.66
C GLU A 151 0.06 21.33 14.72
N CYS A 152 1.03 22.20 14.46
CA CYS A 152 2.23 21.91 13.67
C CYS A 152 1.94 21.21 12.32
N TYR A 153 0.80 21.51 11.67
CA TYR A 153 0.35 20.78 10.48
C TYR A 153 1.35 20.93 9.32
N GLU A 154 1.86 22.14 9.08
CA GLU A 154 2.85 22.43 8.03
C GLU A 154 4.16 21.67 8.25
N GLN A 155 4.69 21.73 9.48
CA GLN A 155 5.92 21.03 9.84
C GLN A 155 5.71 19.50 9.81
N THR A 156 4.52 19.01 10.14
CA THR A 156 4.18 17.60 10.00
C THR A 156 4.13 17.18 8.53
N ALA A 157 3.53 18.00 7.67
CA ALA A 157 3.46 17.79 6.23
C ALA A 157 4.87 17.78 5.59
N LYS A 158 5.73 18.74 5.96
CA LYS A 158 7.14 18.77 5.56
C LYS A 158 7.89 17.49 5.94
N PHE A 159 7.77 17.04 7.19
CA PHE A 159 8.41 15.81 7.65
C PHE A 159 7.96 14.58 6.83
N ILE A 160 6.66 14.43 6.64
CA ILE A 160 6.08 13.35 5.83
C ILE A 160 6.62 13.41 4.40
N ASN A 161 6.72 14.62 3.83
CA ASN A 161 7.24 14.83 2.48
C ASN A 161 8.73 14.48 2.33
N ILE A 162 9.57 14.76 3.34
CA ILE A 162 10.99 14.37 3.34
C ILE A 162 11.11 12.84 3.26
N ILE A 163 10.39 12.12 4.13
CA ILE A 163 10.45 10.65 4.19
C ILE A 163 9.84 10.01 2.93
N SER A 164 8.73 10.56 2.41
CA SER A 164 8.12 10.06 1.18
C SER A 164 9.02 10.29 -0.05
N THR A 165 9.70 11.44 -0.11
CA THR A 165 10.65 11.77 -1.18
C THR A 165 11.87 10.84 -1.16
N TRP A 166 12.44 10.59 0.03
CA TRP A 166 13.49 9.57 0.18
C TRP A 166 13.03 8.21 -0.34
N TRP A 167 11.83 7.77 0.04
CA TRP A 167 11.27 6.50 -0.43
C TRP A 167 11.06 6.46 -1.95
N ASP A 168 10.59 7.55 -2.54
CA ASP A 168 10.37 7.63 -4.00
C ASP A 168 11.66 7.39 -4.79
N ILE A 169 12.80 7.91 -4.30
CA ILE A 169 14.14 7.70 -4.86
C ILE A 169 14.64 6.27 -4.64
N VAL A 170 14.66 5.80 -3.39
CA VAL A 170 15.32 4.52 -3.07
C VAL A 170 14.52 3.30 -3.54
N ASN A 171 13.25 3.47 -3.89
CA ASN A 171 12.38 2.39 -4.36
C ASN A 171 12.16 2.42 -5.90
N VAL A 172 13.07 3.00 -6.68
CA VAL A 172 13.02 2.96 -8.16
C VAL A 172 13.46 1.59 -8.67
N LYS A 173 12.51 0.81 -9.23
CA LYS A 173 12.72 -0.59 -9.69
C LYS A 173 12.73 -0.75 -11.21
N THR A 174 12.35 0.27 -11.96
CA THR A 174 12.28 0.26 -13.43
C THR A 174 12.75 1.60 -13.98
N PRO A 175 13.36 1.65 -15.19
CA PRO A 175 13.87 2.89 -15.77
C PRO A 175 12.80 3.95 -15.97
N ASP A 176 11.60 3.54 -16.38
CA ASP A 176 10.53 4.48 -16.74
C ASP A 176 9.60 4.84 -15.57
N LYS A 177 9.92 4.42 -14.33
CA LYS A 177 9.08 4.72 -13.15
C LYS A 177 8.85 6.23 -13.00
N GLY A 178 9.89 7.03 -13.15
CA GLY A 178 9.83 8.50 -13.08
C GLY A 178 8.92 9.09 -14.14
N LYS A 179 9.04 8.63 -15.39
CA LYS A 179 8.20 9.05 -16.52
C LYS A 179 6.73 8.69 -16.32
N PHE A 180 6.44 7.43 -15.96
CA PHE A 180 5.07 6.97 -15.72
C PHE A 180 4.39 7.70 -14.56
N LYS A 181 5.15 7.99 -13.49
CA LYS A 181 4.65 8.77 -12.35
C LYS A 181 4.72 10.29 -12.56
N ARG A 182 5.35 10.75 -13.64
CA ARG A 182 5.71 12.15 -13.89
C ARG A 182 6.37 12.78 -12.65
N ASN A 183 7.27 12.03 -12.02
CA ASN A 183 7.96 12.44 -10.80
C ASN A 183 9.48 12.40 -11.01
N PRO A 184 10.16 13.55 -11.05
CA PRO A 184 11.62 13.60 -11.18
C PRO A 184 12.36 12.83 -10.08
N MET A 185 11.78 12.77 -8.87
CA MET A 185 12.40 12.04 -7.74
C MET A 185 12.27 10.51 -7.87
N CYS A 186 11.48 10.02 -8.83
CA CYS A 186 11.34 8.60 -9.15
C CYS A 186 12.15 8.20 -10.41
N GLU A 187 13.00 9.08 -10.93
CA GLU A 187 13.90 8.74 -12.02
C GLU A 187 15.06 7.88 -11.51
N PRO A 188 15.61 6.99 -12.35
CA PRO A 188 16.85 6.28 -12.04
C PRO A 188 17.99 7.26 -11.74
N LEU A 189 18.79 6.96 -10.71
CA LEU A 189 19.88 7.85 -10.34
C LEU A 189 21.01 7.75 -11.36
N THR A 190 21.53 8.90 -11.74
CA THR A 190 22.69 9.06 -12.61
C THR A 190 23.87 9.65 -11.82
N SER A 191 25.08 9.67 -12.41
CA SER A 191 26.22 10.38 -11.82
C SER A 191 26.21 11.88 -12.11
N SER A 192 25.15 12.43 -12.71
CA SER A 192 25.10 13.85 -13.01
C SER A 192 25.19 14.65 -11.70
N PRO A 193 26.05 15.67 -11.62
CA PRO A 193 26.06 16.58 -10.47
C PRO A 193 24.72 17.29 -10.25
N SER A 194 23.91 17.43 -11.32
CA SER A 194 22.56 18.02 -11.30
C SER A 194 21.45 16.99 -11.08
N ASP A 195 21.78 15.72 -10.80
CA ASP A 195 20.79 14.69 -10.49
C ASP A 195 20.06 15.04 -9.19
N LYS A 196 18.77 15.37 -9.31
CA LYS A 196 17.93 15.84 -8.19
C LYS A 196 17.83 14.80 -7.07
N GLY A 197 17.74 13.52 -7.44
CA GLY A 197 17.66 12.43 -6.47
C GLY A 197 18.97 12.30 -5.68
N LEU A 198 20.11 12.34 -6.36
CA LEU A 198 21.42 12.26 -5.73
C LEU A 198 21.71 13.49 -4.84
N MET A 199 21.34 14.69 -5.28
CA MET A 199 21.43 15.91 -4.47
C MET A 199 20.59 15.81 -3.20
N PHE A 200 19.35 15.34 -3.33
CA PHE A 200 18.47 15.12 -2.18
C PHE A 200 19.04 14.10 -1.19
N LEU A 201 19.60 12.97 -1.66
CA LEU A 201 20.22 11.98 -0.76
C LEU A 201 21.41 12.56 0.00
N LYS A 202 22.25 13.40 -0.64
CA LYS A 202 23.36 14.10 0.02
C LYS A 202 22.87 15.07 1.09
N GLN A 203 21.83 15.86 0.79
CA GLN A 203 21.20 16.75 1.76
C GLN A 203 20.58 15.96 2.92
N LEU A 204 19.92 14.84 2.63
CA LEU A 204 19.33 13.96 3.63
C LEU A 204 20.39 13.40 4.59
N VAL A 205 21.57 13.00 4.11
CA VAL A 205 22.68 12.57 5.00
C VAL A 205 23.07 13.67 5.99
N SER A 206 23.27 14.89 5.50
CA SER A 206 23.56 16.05 6.37
C SER A 206 22.43 16.32 7.36
N TRP A 207 21.19 16.24 6.89
CA TRP A 207 19.98 16.44 7.70
C TRP A 207 19.84 15.38 8.81
N VAL A 208 20.05 14.10 8.49
CA VAL A 208 20.01 13.01 9.49
C VAL A 208 21.12 13.18 10.52
N ASN A 209 22.34 13.54 10.10
CA ASN A 209 23.45 13.82 11.03
C ASN A 209 23.13 14.98 11.98
N LYS A 210 22.50 16.06 11.48
CA LYS A 210 22.07 17.17 12.34
C LYS A 210 20.96 16.76 13.28
N TRP A 211 20.01 15.96 12.81
CA TRP A 211 18.92 15.45 13.63
C TRP A 211 19.42 14.56 14.78
N GLU A 212 20.37 13.67 14.52
CA GLU A 212 20.96 12.80 15.54
C GLU A 212 21.68 13.60 16.65
N ASN A 213 22.29 14.73 16.28
CA ASN A 213 23.04 15.61 17.18
C ASN A 213 22.18 16.69 17.88
N LEU A 214 20.86 16.70 17.72
CA LEU A 214 20.00 17.60 18.50
C LEU A 214 20.05 17.21 19.99
N ASP A 215 20.13 18.21 20.87
CA ASP A 215 20.23 18.05 22.33
C ASP A 215 18.97 17.45 22.98
N SER A 216 17.89 17.23 22.22
CA SER A 216 16.67 16.62 22.73
C SER A 216 16.77 15.09 22.79
N ASN A 217 16.86 14.53 24.00
CA ASN A 217 16.77 13.08 24.20
C ASN A 217 15.36 12.50 23.92
N ASN A 218 14.37 13.37 23.76
CA ASN A 218 12.97 13.04 23.55
C ASN A 218 12.54 13.38 22.12
N GLY A 219 11.59 12.62 21.56
CA GLY A 219 10.99 12.92 20.25
C GLY A 219 11.92 12.76 19.05
N ARG A 220 12.69 11.69 18.96
CA ARG A 220 13.57 11.39 17.81
C ARG A 220 13.60 9.90 17.46
N LEU A 221 14.35 9.55 16.41
CA LEU A 221 14.59 8.16 16.04
C LEU A 221 15.49 7.44 17.07
N SER A 222 15.34 6.13 17.22
CA SER A 222 16.31 5.28 17.92
C SER A 222 17.69 5.36 17.26
N LYS A 223 18.77 5.15 18.01
CA LYS A 223 20.15 5.11 17.51
C LYS A 223 20.31 4.15 16.33
N GLU A 224 19.68 2.99 16.39
CA GLU A 224 19.72 1.97 15.33
C GLU A 224 19.02 2.41 14.05
N THR A 225 17.97 3.22 14.17
CA THR A 225 17.23 3.75 13.01
C THR A 225 17.97 4.95 12.40
N PHE A 226 18.56 5.83 13.22
CA PHE A 226 19.46 6.89 12.74
C PHE A 226 20.63 6.29 11.96
N LEU A 227 21.34 5.34 12.57
CA LEU A 227 22.45 4.62 11.94
C LEU A 227 22.01 3.99 10.62
N ALA A 228 20.89 3.25 10.60
CA ALA A 228 20.47 2.55 9.38
C ALA A 228 20.07 3.49 8.24
N LEU A 229 19.31 4.56 8.55
CA LEU A 229 18.89 5.56 7.56
C LEU A 229 20.11 6.30 6.99
N ASN A 230 21.02 6.74 7.86
CA ASN A 230 22.24 7.44 7.45
C ASN A 230 23.16 6.52 6.62
N HIS A 231 23.50 5.34 7.17
CA HIS A 231 24.39 4.38 6.55
C HIS A 231 23.92 3.93 5.16
N THR A 232 22.65 3.57 5.03
CA THR A 232 22.07 3.10 3.76
C THR A 232 22.03 4.22 2.72
N THR A 233 21.70 5.44 3.13
CA THR A 233 21.69 6.59 2.23
C THR A 233 23.10 6.90 1.73
N GLN A 234 24.12 6.85 2.61
CA GLN A 234 25.52 6.98 2.22
C GLN A 234 25.96 5.84 1.29
N ALA A 235 25.58 4.59 1.59
CA ALA A 235 25.88 3.44 0.75
C ALA A 235 25.31 3.58 -0.65
N PHE A 236 24.08 4.07 -0.79
CA PHE A 236 23.49 4.32 -2.10
C PHE A 236 24.23 5.40 -2.90
N ILE A 237 24.66 6.49 -2.25
CA ILE A 237 25.47 7.54 -2.90
C ILE A 237 26.79 6.94 -3.42
N GLU A 238 27.48 6.17 -2.58
CA GLU A 238 28.76 5.52 -2.94
C GLU A 238 28.58 4.48 -4.05
N ILE A 239 27.51 3.67 -4.01
CA ILE A 239 27.18 2.71 -5.06
C ILE A 239 26.94 3.42 -6.39
N VAL A 240 26.17 4.52 -6.42
CA VAL A 240 25.92 5.29 -7.64
C VAL A 240 27.22 5.84 -8.21
N ASN A 241 28.06 6.44 -7.36
CA ASN A 241 29.36 6.98 -7.76
C ASN A 241 30.29 5.90 -8.31
N HIS A 242 30.38 4.74 -7.64
CA HIS A 242 31.26 3.66 -8.04
C HIS A 242 30.77 2.96 -9.31
N CYS A 243 29.48 2.63 -9.41
CA CYS A 243 28.93 1.98 -10.58
C CYS A 243 29.08 2.83 -11.84
N THR A 244 28.96 4.14 -11.72
CA THR A 244 29.13 5.03 -12.86
C THR A 244 30.60 5.19 -13.26
N LYS A 245 31.51 5.34 -12.29
CA LYS A 245 32.95 5.49 -12.57
C LYS A 245 33.59 4.20 -13.09
N SER A 246 33.34 3.08 -12.42
CA SER A 246 34.03 1.81 -12.69
C SER A 246 33.37 0.99 -13.79
N PHE A 247 32.04 1.03 -13.90
CA PHE A 247 31.29 0.19 -14.84
C PHE A 247 30.62 0.99 -15.96
N LYS A 248 30.81 2.33 -16.00
CA LYS A 248 30.24 3.25 -16.99
C LYS A 248 28.73 3.03 -17.20
N LYS A 249 28.01 2.74 -16.11
CA LYS A 249 26.55 2.59 -16.14
C LYS A 249 25.91 3.96 -16.22
N GLU A 250 24.95 4.11 -17.13
CA GLU A 250 24.22 5.37 -17.33
C GLU A 250 23.34 5.72 -16.12
N TYR A 251 22.77 4.70 -15.48
CA TYR A 251 21.90 4.86 -14.33
C TYR A 251 21.92 3.66 -13.38
N ILE A 252 21.41 3.87 -12.17
CA ILE A 252 21.26 2.85 -11.13
C ILE A 252 19.84 2.83 -10.58
N LEU A 253 19.32 1.61 -10.40
CA LEU A 253 17.98 1.35 -9.84
C LEU A 253 18.10 0.90 -8.38
N LEU A 254 18.07 1.85 -7.45
CA LEU A 254 18.23 1.56 -6.02
C LEU A 254 17.17 0.58 -5.48
N GLY A 255 15.96 0.57 -6.03
CA GLY A 255 14.90 -0.35 -5.62
C GLY A 255 15.20 -1.82 -5.97
N LYS A 256 16.28 -2.11 -6.71
CA LYS A 256 16.77 -3.49 -6.89
C LYS A 256 17.67 -3.96 -5.73
N ILE A 257 18.14 -3.03 -4.89
CA ILE A 257 19.06 -3.27 -3.76
C ILE A 257 18.22 -3.39 -2.47
N GLN A 258 17.37 -4.42 -2.43
CA GLN A 258 16.41 -4.68 -1.36
C GLN A 258 16.24 -6.20 -1.16
N THR A 259 15.76 -6.61 0.01
CA THR A 259 15.51 -8.03 0.33
C THR A 259 14.11 -8.51 -0.08
N ASP A 260 13.29 -7.69 -0.75
CA ASP A 260 11.93 -8.05 -1.22
C ASP A 260 11.87 -9.37 -2.00
N LYS A 261 12.84 -9.64 -2.88
CA LYS A 261 12.88 -10.89 -3.65
C LYS A 261 13.12 -12.11 -2.74
N LEU A 262 13.92 -11.93 -1.70
CA LEU A 262 14.17 -12.97 -0.70
C LEU A 262 12.91 -13.19 0.15
N GLU A 263 12.24 -12.12 0.60
CA GLU A 263 10.97 -12.24 1.34
C GLU A 263 9.86 -12.88 0.50
N SER A 264 9.79 -12.55 -0.80
CA SER A 264 8.88 -13.18 -1.75
C SER A 264 9.14 -14.69 -1.86
N ARG A 265 10.42 -15.10 -1.92
CA ARG A 265 10.81 -16.51 -1.90
C ARG A 265 10.38 -17.22 -0.61
N PHE A 266 10.52 -16.57 0.56
CA PHE A 266 9.97 -17.11 1.81
C PHE A 266 8.45 -17.22 1.79
N GLY A 267 7.75 -16.31 1.11
CA GLY A 267 6.31 -16.40 0.86
C GLY A 267 5.95 -17.65 0.04
N GLN A 268 6.72 -17.94 -1.01
CA GLN A 268 6.54 -19.15 -1.82
C GLN A 268 6.72 -20.43 -0.98
N TYR A 269 7.74 -20.47 -0.12
CA TYR A 269 7.95 -21.61 0.79
C TYR A 269 6.74 -21.88 1.69
N ARG A 270 6.16 -20.82 2.27
CA ARG A 270 4.97 -20.95 3.11
C ARG A 270 3.75 -21.38 2.30
N SER A 271 3.56 -20.78 1.13
CA SER A 271 2.36 -21.03 0.32
C SER A 271 2.33 -22.45 -0.24
N MET A 272 3.45 -22.93 -0.80
CA MET A 272 3.56 -24.30 -1.31
C MET A 272 3.55 -25.37 -0.20
N ALA A 273 3.70 -24.97 1.07
CA ALA A 273 3.54 -25.82 2.23
C ALA A 273 2.12 -25.75 2.85
N GLY A 274 1.12 -25.28 2.09
CA GLY A 274 -0.28 -25.18 2.53
C GLY A 274 -0.60 -23.89 3.29
N ASP A 275 0.05 -22.78 2.92
CA ASP A 275 -0.12 -21.45 3.51
C ASP A 275 0.11 -21.39 5.04
N GLN A 276 1.00 -22.26 5.54
CA GLN A 276 1.37 -22.30 6.96
C GLN A 276 2.46 -21.29 7.28
N TYR A 277 2.33 -20.56 8.39
CA TYR A 277 3.37 -19.61 8.81
C TYR A 277 4.64 -20.33 9.28
N HIS A 278 4.48 -21.40 10.05
CA HIS A 278 5.58 -22.23 10.54
C HIS A 278 5.79 -23.40 9.59
N ILE A 279 6.92 -23.40 8.91
CA ILE A 279 7.34 -24.48 8.00
C ILE A 279 8.60 -25.15 8.54
N SER A 280 8.70 -26.46 8.37
CA SER A 280 9.88 -27.24 8.74
C SER A 280 11.02 -27.06 7.72
N VAL A 281 12.26 -27.34 8.15
CA VAL A 281 13.43 -27.36 7.27
C VAL A 281 13.24 -28.31 6.09
N ARG A 282 12.60 -29.47 6.33
CA ARG A 282 12.25 -30.44 5.28
C ARG A 282 11.34 -29.82 4.21
N GLN A 283 10.27 -29.14 4.62
CA GLN A 283 9.36 -28.46 3.69
C GLN A 283 10.06 -27.37 2.88
N ILE A 284 11.05 -26.67 3.47
CA ILE A 284 11.87 -25.69 2.75
C ILE A 284 12.67 -26.40 1.64
N TYR A 285 13.37 -27.49 1.94
CA TYR A 285 14.14 -28.24 0.93
C TYR A 285 13.27 -28.82 -0.18
N GLU A 286 12.14 -29.43 0.18
CA GLU A 286 11.18 -29.98 -0.79
C GLU A 286 10.62 -28.89 -1.71
N THR A 287 10.25 -27.74 -1.14
CA THR A 287 9.74 -26.60 -1.91
C THR A 287 10.81 -25.97 -2.79
N GLU A 288 12.03 -25.80 -2.28
CA GLU A 288 13.15 -25.26 -3.04
C GLU A 288 13.50 -26.16 -4.24
N SER A 289 13.49 -27.48 -4.05
CA SER A 289 13.70 -28.45 -5.13
C SER A 289 12.63 -28.32 -6.22
N LYS A 290 11.35 -28.21 -5.82
CA LYS A 290 10.23 -27.98 -6.76
C LYS A 290 10.38 -26.66 -7.51
N LEU A 291 10.69 -25.58 -6.79
CA LEU A 291 10.83 -24.26 -7.41
C LEU A 291 12.01 -24.18 -8.39
N ARG A 292 13.12 -24.87 -8.11
CA ARG A 292 14.23 -24.99 -9.06
C ARG A 292 13.82 -25.78 -10.29
N LEU A 293 13.20 -26.95 -10.11
CA LEU A 293 12.71 -27.78 -11.20
C LEU A 293 11.74 -26.99 -12.10
N CYS A 294 10.77 -26.28 -11.52
CA CYS A 294 9.83 -25.45 -12.27
C CYS A 294 10.50 -24.30 -13.04
N HIS A 295 11.64 -23.79 -12.57
CA HIS A 295 12.36 -22.73 -13.29
C HIS A 295 13.09 -23.26 -14.53
N GLU A 296 13.67 -24.46 -14.43
CA GLU A 296 14.34 -25.14 -15.53
C GLU A 296 13.33 -25.70 -16.55
N LEU A 297 12.19 -26.21 -16.07
CA LEU A 297 11.11 -26.74 -16.91
C LEU A 297 10.22 -25.61 -17.43
N LYS A 298 10.72 -24.83 -18.40
CA LYS A 298 9.87 -23.94 -19.20
C LYS A 298 9.00 -24.78 -20.13
N LEU A 299 7.72 -24.93 -19.80
CA LEU A 299 6.75 -25.61 -20.66
C LEU A 299 6.48 -24.76 -21.91
N ALA A 300 7.13 -25.11 -23.01
CA ALA A 300 6.86 -24.55 -24.33
C ALA A 300 6.10 -25.59 -25.17
N SER A 301 4.89 -25.26 -25.59
CA SER A 301 4.14 -26.04 -26.56
C SER A 301 4.49 -25.59 -27.97
N HIS A 302 4.77 -26.54 -28.86
CA HIS A 302 4.96 -26.25 -30.29
C HIS A 302 3.71 -25.65 -30.96
N LYS A 303 2.50 -25.83 -30.37
CA LYS A 303 1.24 -25.25 -30.88
C LYS A 303 0.84 -23.96 -30.15
N LYS A 304 1.15 -23.84 -28.85
CA LYS A 304 0.62 -22.77 -27.97
C LYS A 304 1.70 -21.82 -27.44
N GLY A 305 2.96 -22.00 -27.80
CA GLY A 305 4.08 -21.20 -27.29
C GLY A 305 4.37 -21.48 -25.81
N SER A 306 4.98 -20.51 -25.12
CA SER A 306 5.22 -20.56 -23.67
C SER A 306 3.90 -20.64 -22.93
N ILE A 307 3.69 -21.71 -22.16
CA ILE A 307 2.48 -21.87 -21.35
C ILE A 307 2.75 -21.27 -19.96
N THR A 308 2.18 -20.09 -19.72
CA THR A 308 2.03 -19.53 -18.37
C THR A 308 0.66 -19.93 -17.84
N VAL A 309 0.63 -20.67 -16.73
CA VAL A 309 -0.62 -21.06 -16.06
C VAL A 309 -1.00 -19.95 -15.09
N ASP A 310 -1.92 -19.07 -15.51
CA ASP A 310 -2.61 -18.14 -14.62
C ASP A 310 -3.91 -18.79 -14.12
N ILE A 311 -4.06 -18.88 -12.80
CA ILE A 311 -5.11 -19.68 -12.12
C ILE A 311 -6.38 -18.85 -11.83
N PHE A 312 -6.38 -17.55 -12.15
CA PHE A 312 -7.47 -16.64 -11.78
C PHE A 312 -8.18 -16.07 -13.00
N ASP A 313 -9.30 -16.70 -13.35
CA ASP A 313 -10.23 -16.22 -14.37
C ASP A 313 -11.28 -15.30 -13.69
N ASN A 314 -11.05 -13.99 -13.74
CA ASN A 314 -11.95 -12.96 -13.21
C ASN A 314 -12.74 -12.30 -14.35
N SER A 315 -13.45 -13.07 -15.17
CA SER A 315 -14.41 -12.51 -16.11
C SER A 315 -15.77 -12.33 -15.42
N GLU A 316 -16.05 -11.11 -14.94
CA GLU A 316 -17.41 -10.71 -14.55
C GLU A 316 -18.32 -10.72 -15.78
N LYS A 317 -19.41 -11.50 -15.75
CA LYS A 317 -20.50 -11.42 -16.74
C LYS A 317 -21.39 -10.23 -16.40
N ASN A 318 -21.63 -9.37 -17.38
CA ASN A 318 -22.57 -8.25 -17.29
C ASN A 318 -23.98 -8.74 -17.64
N ASP A 319 -24.80 -9.01 -16.64
CA ASP A 319 -26.25 -9.14 -16.80
C ASP A 319 -26.90 -8.00 -15.98
N GLU A 320 -27.48 -7.00 -16.66
CA GLU A 320 -28.17 -5.86 -16.04
C GLU A 320 -29.63 -5.80 -16.54
N GLU A 321 -30.56 -6.36 -15.77
CA GLU A 321 -31.99 -6.01 -15.88
C GLU A 321 -32.27 -4.76 -15.03
N LYS A 322 -32.96 -3.77 -15.62
CA LYS A 322 -33.43 -2.57 -14.89
C LYS A 322 -34.49 -2.99 -13.89
N GLN A 323 -34.17 -2.93 -12.59
CA GLN A 323 -35.16 -3.16 -11.55
C GLN A 323 -36.04 -1.92 -11.34
N PRO A 324 -37.34 -2.10 -11.06
CA PRO A 324 -38.23 -0.98 -10.72
C PRO A 324 -37.76 -0.32 -9.42
N ILE A 325 -37.73 1.01 -9.43
CA ILE A 325 -37.35 1.83 -8.26
C ILE A 325 -38.49 1.76 -7.24
N ASP A 326 -38.18 1.39 -6.00
CA ASP A 326 -39.15 1.44 -4.89
C ASP A 326 -39.58 2.90 -4.67
N LEU A 327 -40.89 3.12 -4.51
CA LEU A 327 -41.52 4.44 -4.38
C LEU A 327 -40.88 5.30 -3.29
N ILE A 328 -40.31 4.68 -2.25
CA ILE A 328 -39.63 5.42 -1.18
C ILE A 328 -38.39 6.21 -1.65
N PHE A 329 -37.74 5.81 -2.74
CA PHE A 329 -36.58 6.51 -3.27
C PHE A 329 -36.94 7.64 -4.24
N CYS A 330 -38.19 7.67 -4.73
CA CYS A 330 -38.64 8.69 -5.68
C CYS A 330 -38.65 10.11 -5.10
N ASP A 331 -38.72 10.25 -3.77
CA ASP A 331 -38.67 11.54 -3.06
C ASP A 331 -37.25 12.15 -3.03
N ILE A 332 -36.23 11.44 -3.52
CA ILE A 332 -34.85 11.91 -3.49
C ILE A 332 -34.63 12.90 -4.64
N MET A 333 -34.66 14.18 -4.31
CA MET A 333 -34.26 15.27 -5.20
C MET A 333 -32.92 15.87 -4.76
N VAL A 334 -32.26 16.61 -5.64
CA VAL A 334 -31.09 17.44 -5.31
C VAL A 334 -31.53 18.89 -5.30
N GLU A 335 -31.39 19.60 -4.19
CA GLU A 335 -31.73 21.03 -4.07
C GLU A 335 -30.47 21.89 -4.09
N GLU A 336 -30.59 23.20 -4.35
CA GLU A 336 -29.46 24.13 -4.28
C GLU A 336 -28.81 24.14 -2.88
N SER A 337 -29.64 24.05 -1.84
CA SER A 337 -29.18 23.94 -0.44
C SER A 337 -28.32 22.72 -0.18
N ASP A 338 -28.47 21.63 -0.95
CA ASP A 338 -27.62 20.44 -0.83
C ASP A 338 -26.24 20.67 -1.47
N ILE A 339 -26.18 21.46 -2.54
CA ILE A 339 -24.94 21.83 -3.22
C ILE A 339 -24.11 22.76 -2.32
N GLU A 340 -24.77 23.71 -1.64
CA GLU A 340 -24.12 24.60 -0.67
C GLU A 340 -23.49 23.84 0.50
N LYS A 341 -24.16 22.81 1.02
CA LYS A 341 -23.64 21.97 2.13
C LYS A 341 -22.36 21.23 1.78
N ILE A 342 -22.11 20.96 0.50
CA ILE A 342 -20.93 20.22 0.05
C ILE A 342 -19.81 21.12 -0.49
N ALA A 343 -19.93 22.45 -0.35
CA ALA A 343 -18.95 23.41 -0.88
C ALA A 343 -17.51 23.08 -0.46
N ASP A 344 -17.32 22.71 0.81
CA ASP A 344 -16.02 22.30 1.37
C ASP A 344 -15.46 20.99 0.79
N THR A 345 -16.35 20.13 0.28
CA THR A 345 -15.99 18.82 -0.31
C THR A 345 -15.84 18.92 -1.83
N LEU A 346 -16.21 20.06 -2.43
CA LEU A 346 -16.25 20.27 -3.87
C LEU A 346 -14.89 20.06 -4.57
N PRO A 347 -13.73 20.42 -3.99
CA PRO A 347 -12.43 20.07 -4.57
C PRO A 347 -12.20 18.56 -4.70
N ILE A 348 -12.69 17.77 -3.74
CA ILE A 348 -12.55 16.31 -3.74
C ILE A 348 -13.52 15.67 -4.74
N VAL A 349 -14.75 16.19 -4.82
CA VAL A 349 -15.76 15.76 -5.81
C VAL A 349 -15.24 16.05 -7.23
N THR A 350 -14.64 17.22 -7.44
CA THR A 350 -14.03 17.61 -8.73
C THR A 350 -12.84 16.70 -9.07
N TYR A 351 -12.00 16.35 -8.09
CA TYR A 351 -10.93 15.36 -8.29
C TYR A 351 -11.47 13.98 -8.69
N LEU A 352 -12.58 13.51 -8.08
CA LEU A 352 -13.27 12.29 -8.50
C LEU A 352 -13.85 12.42 -9.93
N ALA A 353 -14.38 13.58 -10.29
CA ALA A 353 -14.87 13.86 -11.65
C ALA A 353 -13.75 13.77 -12.70
N GLY A 354 -12.52 14.18 -12.36
CA GLY A 354 -11.34 13.97 -13.21
C GLY A 354 -11.06 12.47 -13.47
N TYR A 355 -11.19 11.63 -12.44
CA TYR A 355 -11.09 10.17 -12.60
C TYR A 355 -12.23 9.60 -13.47
N CYS A 356 -13.46 10.08 -13.28
CA CYS A 356 -14.60 9.63 -14.08
C CYS A 356 -14.44 10.03 -15.56
N SER A 357 -13.91 11.22 -15.83
CA SER A 357 -13.53 11.67 -17.18
C SER A 357 -12.51 10.73 -17.81
N HIS A 358 -11.48 10.33 -17.05
CA HIS A 358 -10.48 9.37 -17.51
C HIS A 358 -11.11 8.00 -17.83
N ALA A 359 -12.04 7.52 -17.00
CA ALA A 359 -12.73 6.25 -17.22
C ALA A 359 -13.57 6.28 -18.52
N ALA A 360 -14.31 7.36 -18.77
CA ALA A 360 -15.09 7.55 -19.98
C ALA A 360 -14.18 7.68 -21.23
N LEU A 361 -13.07 8.43 -21.14
CA LEU A 361 -12.14 8.61 -22.25
C LEU A 361 -11.40 7.34 -22.67
N LYS A 362 -11.30 6.32 -21.80
CA LYS A 362 -10.80 5.01 -22.23
C LYS A 362 -11.74 4.28 -23.18
N LYS A 363 -13.01 4.67 -23.23
CA LYS A 363 -14.06 4.04 -24.03
C LYS A 363 -14.36 4.78 -25.34
N THR A 364 -13.82 5.98 -25.54
CA THR A 364 -13.99 6.75 -26.77
C THR A 364 -12.68 7.32 -27.28
N LYS A 365 -12.52 7.34 -28.60
CA LYS A 365 -11.41 8.01 -29.31
C LYS A 365 -11.85 9.30 -30.01
N CYS A 366 -13.14 9.64 -29.92
CA CYS A 366 -13.71 10.80 -30.60
C CYS A 366 -13.20 12.11 -29.99
N SER A 367 -12.71 13.02 -30.84
CA SER A 367 -12.19 14.33 -30.43
C SER A 367 -13.30 15.24 -29.88
N TYR A 368 -14.50 15.21 -30.48
CA TYR A 368 -15.65 15.98 -30.02
C TYR A 368 -16.12 15.53 -28.63
N CYS A 369 -16.31 14.21 -28.43
CA CYS A 369 -16.66 13.67 -27.12
C CYS A 369 -15.58 14.01 -26.09
N ARG A 370 -14.30 13.98 -26.47
CA ARG A 370 -13.21 14.38 -25.58
C ARG A 370 -13.35 15.83 -25.13
N GLN A 371 -13.55 16.78 -26.04
CA GLN A 371 -13.71 18.20 -25.71
C GLN A 371 -14.90 18.49 -24.79
N LYS A 372 -15.96 17.67 -24.85
CA LYS A 372 -17.11 17.80 -23.94
C LYS A 372 -16.84 17.24 -22.54
N LEU A 373 -15.93 16.28 -22.40
CA LEU A 373 -15.61 15.62 -21.12
C LEU A 373 -14.54 16.33 -20.30
N ILE A 374 -13.60 17.00 -20.97
CA ILE A 374 -12.48 17.69 -20.32
C ILE A 374 -12.46 19.17 -20.69
N SER A 375 -11.90 19.99 -19.81
CA SER A 375 -11.67 21.42 -20.06
C SER A 375 -10.17 21.72 -20.01
N ASP A 376 -9.76 22.76 -20.74
CA ASP A 376 -8.37 23.20 -20.73
C ASP A 376 -8.04 23.86 -19.40
N LYS A 377 -6.86 23.54 -18.84
CA LYS A 377 -6.42 24.03 -17.51
C LYS A 377 -6.51 25.55 -17.37
N GLU A 378 -6.23 26.29 -18.44
CA GLU A 378 -6.21 27.76 -18.47
C GLU A 378 -7.61 28.39 -18.40
N SER A 379 -8.67 27.63 -18.64
CA SER A 379 -10.05 28.12 -18.77
C SER A 379 -10.90 27.97 -17.50
N ILE A 380 -10.30 27.57 -16.37
CA ILE A 380 -11.01 27.02 -15.22
C ILE A 380 -10.83 27.90 -13.97
N SER A 381 -11.90 28.06 -13.18
CA SER A 381 -11.84 28.71 -11.86
C SER A 381 -11.04 27.85 -10.86
N HIS A 382 -10.05 28.44 -10.22
CA HIS A 382 -9.03 27.71 -9.45
C HIS A 382 -9.56 27.01 -8.19
N ASP A 383 -10.58 27.55 -7.51
CA ASP A 383 -10.96 27.06 -6.17
C ASP A 383 -11.48 25.61 -6.20
N ASN A 384 -12.36 25.27 -7.15
CA ASN A 384 -12.93 23.91 -7.26
C ASN A 384 -11.92 22.89 -7.79
N TYR A 385 -10.87 23.33 -8.47
CA TYR A 385 -9.86 22.47 -9.10
C TYR A 385 -8.54 22.46 -8.34
N LYS A 386 -8.45 23.20 -7.23
CA LYS A 386 -7.26 23.34 -6.38
C LYS A 386 -6.62 21.99 -6.05
N LEU A 387 -7.43 20.99 -5.68
CA LEU A 387 -6.90 19.66 -5.37
C LEU A 387 -6.30 18.94 -6.59
N ILE A 388 -6.89 19.09 -7.77
CA ILE A 388 -6.31 18.55 -9.01
C ILE A 388 -5.00 19.26 -9.29
N ASP A 389 -4.99 20.60 -9.22
CA ASP A 389 -3.81 21.41 -9.53
C ASP A 389 -2.61 21.09 -8.63
N VAL A 390 -2.85 20.99 -7.33
CA VAL A 390 -1.83 20.66 -6.33
C VAL A 390 -1.29 19.23 -6.50
N LYS A 391 -2.12 18.29 -6.99
CA LYS A 391 -1.74 16.89 -7.19
C LYS A 391 -1.21 16.61 -8.60
N ASP A 392 -1.49 17.50 -9.56
CA ASP A 392 -1.16 17.28 -10.95
C ASP A 392 0.34 17.39 -11.18
N ARG A 393 0.84 16.44 -11.96
CA ARG A 393 2.23 16.41 -12.43
C ARG A 393 2.26 16.44 -13.97
N GLY A 394 1.24 17.03 -14.59
CA GLY A 394 1.03 17.13 -16.03
C GLY A 394 0.31 15.93 -16.64
N GLY A 395 -0.41 15.13 -15.84
CA GLY A 395 -1.07 13.90 -16.30
C GLY A 395 -2.50 13.71 -15.81
N LEU A 396 -2.96 14.51 -14.85
CA LEU A 396 -4.35 14.51 -14.41
C LEU A 396 -5.23 15.24 -15.44
N LEU A 397 -6.48 14.81 -15.53
CA LEU A 397 -7.46 15.43 -16.40
C LEU A 397 -8.30 16.42 -15.60
N TYR A 398 -8.57 17.57 -16.23
CA TYR A 398 -9.46 18.57 -15.70
C TYR A 398 -10.85 18.32 -16.27
N PRO A 399 -11.82 17.85 -15.46
CA PRO A 399 -13.16 17.53 -15.94
C PRO A 399 -13.90 18.77 -16.42
N SER A 400 -14.82 18.62 -17.37
CA SER A 400 -15.71 19.72 -17.74
C SER A 400 -16.78 19.96 -16.68
N LYS A 401 -17.39 21.16 -16.68
CA LYS A 401 -18.48 21.52 -15.75
C LYS A 401 -19.63 20.51 -15.75
N ILE A 402 -19.94 19.91 -16.90
CA ILE A 402 -21.01 18.93 -17.02
C ILE A 402 -20.66 17.65 -16.26
N VAL A 403 -19.42 17.16 -16.39
CA VAL A 403 -18.95 15.98 -15.65
C VAL A 403 -18.92 16.28 -14.15
N VAL A 404 -18.44 17.45 -13.75
CA VAL A 404 -18.45 17.88 -12.34
C VAL A 404 -19.89 17.88 -11.79
N ASN A 405 -20.85 18.47 -12.51
CA ASN A 405 -22.25 18.50 -12.09
C ASN A 405 -22.85 17.10 -11.97
N ALA A 406 -22.58 16.18 -12.90
CA ALA A 406 -23.06 14.80 -12.83
C ALA A 406 -22.52 14.08 -11.59
N VAL A 407 -21.24 14.27 -11.27
CA VAL A 407 -20.61 13.65 -10.09
C VAL A 407 -21.08 14.30 -8.79
N ILE A 408 -21.34 15.61 -8.76
CA ILE A 408 -21.98 16.31 -7.62
C ILE A 408 -23.35 15.70 -7.34
N HIS A 409 -24.21 15.56 -8.35
CA HIS A 409 -25.55 14.98 -8.17
C HIS A 409 -25.45 13.53 -7.70
N THR A 410 -24.52 12.75 -8.27
CA THR A 410 -24.26 11.38 -7.80
C THR A 410 -23.84 11.35 -6.33
N TYR A 411 -22.95 12.24 -5.92
CA TYR A 411 -22.48 12.34 -4.54
C TYR A 411 -23.62 12.66 -3.57
N ILE A 412 -24.43 13.67 -3.88
CA ILE A 412 -25.56 14.09 -3.04
C ILE A 412 -26.62 12.98 -2.94
N VAL A 413 -26.97 12.34 -4.06
CA VAL A 413 -27.92 11.22 -4.07
C VAL A 413 -27.41 10.07 -3.19
N VAL A 414 -26.13 9.69 -3.30
CA VAL A 414 -25.57 8.65 -2.42
C VAL A 414 -25.58 9.10 -0.96
N GLN A 415 -25.22 10.35 -0.64
CA GLN A 415 -25.29 10.87 0.74
C GLN A 415 -26.72 10.79 1.31
N LYS A 416 -27.74 11.12 0.51
CA LYS A 416 -29.14 11.00 0.91
C LYS A 416 -29.52 9.53 1.10
N LEU A 417 -29.15 8.64 0.19
CA LEU A 417 -29.45 7.20 0.29
C LEU A 417 -28.85 6.52 1.52
N ILE A 418 -27.69 6.97 1.98
CA ILE A 418 -27.04 6.45 3.19
C ILE A 418 -27.43 7.21 4.47
N SER A 419 -28.35 8.17 4.38
CA SER A 419 -28.92 8.83 5.56
C SER A 419 -29.80 7.87 6.35
N GLU A 420 -30.02 8.16 7.64
CA GLU A 420 -30.82 7.33 8.54
C GLU A 420 -32.23 7.02 7.99
N LYS A 421 -32.79 7.89 7.14
CA LYS A 421 -34.11 7.71 6.53
C LYS A 421 -34.15 6.55 5.51
N TYR A 422 -33.10 6.35 4.73
CA TYR A 422 -33.12 5.47 3.56
C TYR A 422 -32.15 4.28 3.65
N GLU A 423 -31.17 4.35 4.55
CA GLU A 423 -30.04 3.41 4.59
C GLU A 423 -30.47 1.94 4.75
N ASP A 424 -31.38 1.64 5.66
CA ASP A 424 -31.82 0.26 5.94
C ASP A 424 -32.46 -0.40 4.72
N LYS A 425 -33.26 0.36 3.97
CA LYS A 425 -33.86 -0.13 2.72
C LYS A 425 -32.84 -0.17 1.58
N PHE A 426 -31.96 0.82 1.50
CA PHE A 426 -30.92 0.90 0.47
C PHE A 426 -29.98 -0.33 0.52
N ILE A 427 -29.63 -0.79 1.73
CA ILE A 427 -28.80 -1.99 1.90
C ILE A 427 -29.50 -3.26 1.38
N GLN A 428 -30.84 -3.32 1.44
CA GLN A 428 -31.63 -4.48 1.00
C GLN A 428 -31.80 -4.57 -0.52
N VAL A 429 -31.45 -3.50 -1.25
CA VAL A 429 -31.55 -3.47 -2.72
C VAL A 429 -30.54 -4.44 -3.33
N LEU A 430 -30.98 -5.27 -4.28
CA LEU A 430 -30.14 -6.28 -4.92
C LEU A 430 -28.99 -5.66 -5.73
N ASN A 431 -29.25 -4.55 -6.41
CA ASN A 431 -28.28 -3.83 -7.22
C ASN A 431 -28.25 -2.34 -6.86
N GLN A 432 -27.51 -1.99 -5.80
CA GLN A 432 -27.39 -0.60 -5.33
C GLN A 432 -26.81 0.32 -6.41
N ARG A 433 -25.91 -0.19 -7.26
CA ARG A 433 -25.31 0.59 -8.35
C ARG A 433 -26.37 1.03 -9.36
N SER A 434 -27.18 0.09 -9.84
CA SER A 434 -28.23 0.40 -10.82
C SER A 434 -29.25 1.37 -10.26
N LEU A 435 -29.63 1.23 -8.99
CA LEU A 435 -30.56 2.15 -8.33
C LEU A 435 -30.02 3.59 -8.32
N VAL A 436 -28.77 3.78 -7.87
CA VAL A 436 -28.15 5.11 -7.82
C VAL A 436 -28.05 5.72 -9.21
N VAL A 437 -27.61 4.94 -10.20
CA VAL A 437 -27.48 5.42 -11.59
C VAL A 437 -28.84 5.86 -12.15
N ASN A 438 -29.89 5.04 -11.99
CA ASN A 438 -31.22 5.38 -12.49
C ASN A 438 -31.79 6.65 -11.82
N LEU A 439 -31.69 6.76 -10.49
CA LEU A 439 -32.15 7.95 -9.76
C LEU A 439 -31.43 9.22 -10.24
N VAL A 440 -30.12 9.15 -10.43
CA VAL A 440 -29.33 10.30 -10.87
C VAL A 440 -29.64 10.63 -12.33
N GLU A 441 -29.81 9.64 -13.21
CA GLU A 441 -30.23 9.86 -14.60
C GLU A 441 -31.57 10.60 -14.65
N ASP A 442 -32.58 10.16 -13.89
CA ASP A 442 -33.90 10.80 -13.83
C ASP A 442 -33.84 12.27 -13.35
N ILE A 443 -33.05 12.55 -12.31
CA ILE A 443 -32.85 13.90 -11.77
C ILE A 443 -32.15 14.80 -12.80
N LEU A 444 -31.09 14.31 -13.45
CA LEU A 444 -30.31 15.09 -14.40
C LEU A 444 -31.09 15.39 -15.69
N VAL A 445 -31.96 14.48 -16.12
CA VAL A 445 -32.91 14.70 -17.21
C VAL A 445 -33.95 15.74 -16.81
N THR A 446 -34.55 15.63 -15.62
CA THR A 446 -35.57 16.57 -15.12
C THR A 446 -35.03 18.00 -14.96
N LYS A 447 -33.75 18.15 -14.63
CA LYS A 447 -33.08 19.44 -14.46
C LYS A 447 -32.44 19.99 -15.73
N ASP A 448 -32.64 19.35 -16.88
CA ASP A 448 -32.11 19.79 -18.16
C ASP A 448 -30.57 19.93 -18.22
N ILE A 449 -29.85 19.28 -17.29
CA ILE A 449 -28.38 19.38 -17.18
C ILE A 449 -27.69 18.78 -18.42
N PHE A 450 -28.37 17.84 -19.10
CA PHE A 450 -27.87 17.18 -20.30
C PHE A 450 -28.36 17.78 -21.62
N LEU A 451 -29.20 18.83 -21.62
CA LEU A 451 -29.75 19.44 -22.85
C LEU A 451 -28.67 20.04 -23.80
N SER A 452 -27.42 20.17 -23.36
CA SER A 452 -26.31 20.70 -24.17
C SER A 452 -25.45 19.64 -24.88
N PHE A 453 -25.88 18.38 -24.85
CA PHE A 453 -25.23 17.27 -25.55
C PHE A 453 -25.95 16.97 -26.87
N ASP A 454 -25.61 17.74 -27.91
CA ASP A 454 -25.94 17.37 -29.28
C ASP A 454 -25.35 15.99 -29.61
N VAL A 455 -26.04 15.21 -30.44
CA VAL A 455 -25.48 13.99 -31.03
C VAL A 455 -24.15 14.36 -31.67
N CYS A 456 -23.07 13.68 -31.27
CA CYS A 456 -21.76 13.92 -31.82
C CYS A 456 -21.81 13.80 -33.36
N VAL A 457 -20.99 14.58 -34.08
CA VAL A 457 -20.87 14.53 -35.55
C VAL A 457 -20.62 13.11 -36.07
N ASP A 458 -20.00 12.25 -35.25
CA ASP A 458 -19.74 10.83 -35.55
C ASP A 458 -20.88 9.87 -35.16
N GLY A 459 -22.03 10.38 -34.70
CA GLY A 459 -23.18 9.57 -34.29
C GLY A 459 -23.06 8.88 -32.92
N HIS A 460 -22.07 9.26 -32.10
CA HIS A 460 -21.90 8.66 -30.77
C HIS A 460 -23.02 9.07 -29.81
N ASP A 461 -23.62 8.07 -29.15
CA ASP A 461 -24.55 8.28 -28.06
C ASP A 461 -23.80 8.75 -26.80
N ILE A 462 -23.98 10.03 -26.48
CA ILE A 462 -23.34 10.65 -25.32
C ILE A 462 -23.95 10.15 -24.01
N LEU A 463 -25.19 9.65 -24.03
CA LEU A 463 -25.82 9.01 -22.87
C LEU A 463 -25.02 7.78 -22.42
N HIS A 464 -24.42 7.04 -23.35
CA HIS A 464 -23.52 5.94 -23.01
C HIS A 464 -22.28 6.41 -22.22
N LEU A 465 -21.68 7.54 -22.62
CA LEU A 465 -20.53 8.12 -21.92
C LEU A 465 -20.92 8.65 -20.54
N ILE A 466 -22.09 9.27 -20.43
CA ILE A 466 -22.66 9.72 -19.16
C ILE A 466 -22.88 8.52 -18.22
N ASN A 467 -23.46 7.44 -18.73
CA ASN A 467 -23.67 6.23 -17.93
C ASN A 467 -22.35 5.66 -17.40
N ILE A 468 -21.27 5.68 -18.18
CA ILE A 468 -19.92 5.30 -17.71
C ILE A 468 -19.43 6.22 -16.57
N ILE A 469 -19.66 7.53 -16.68
CA ILE A 469 -19.30 8.52 -15.64
C ILE A 469 -20.07 8.22 -14.35
N LEU A 470 -21.40 8.10 -14.44
CA LEU A 470 -22.27 7.82 -13.30
C LEU A 470 -21.90 6.49 -12.64
N ARG A 471 -21.67 5.43 -13.43
CA ARG A 471 -21.22 4.13 -12.91
C ARG A 471 -19.87 4.23 -12.20
N SER A 472 -18.91 4.98 -12.77
CA SER A 472 -17.58 5.14 -12.19
C SER A 472 -17.61 5.92 -10.87
N ALA A 473 -18.42 6.98 -10.80
CA ALA A 473 -18.66 7.75 -9.59
C ALA A 473 -19.35 6.89 -8.51
N THR A 474 -20.47 6.24 -8.86
CA THR A 474 -21.23 5.35 -7.98
C THR A 474 -20.36 4.23 -7.41
N ASN A 475 -19.60 3.52 -8.25
CA ASN A 475 -18.70 2.46 -7.78
C ASN A 475 -17.66 2.97 -6.76
N SER A 476 -17.12 4.17 -7.00
CA SER A 476 -16.14 4.78 -6.10
C SER A 476 -16.77 5.12 -4.75
N LEU A 477 -17.97 5.72 -4.77
CA LEU A 477 -18.71 6.11 -3.56
C LEU A 477 -19.20 4.90 -2.77
N LEU A 478 -19.78 3.90 -3.42
CA LEU A 478 -20.24 2.67 -2.75
C LEU A 478 -19.09 1.88 -2.15
N ASN A 479 -17.95 1.78 -2.85
CA ASN A 479 -16.75 1.17 -2.30
C ASN A 479 -16.26 1.90 -1.03
N ASN A 480 -16.29 3.24 -1.04
CA ASN A 480 -15.91 4.03 0.13
C ASN A 480 -16.94 3.88 1.27
N TYR A 481 -18.23 3.85 0.97
CA TYR A 481 -19.28 3.54 1.94
C TYR A 481 -19.05 2.19 2.63
N CYS A 482 -18.74 1.14 1.86
CA CYS A 482 -18.39 -0.17 2.42
C CYS A 482 -17.17 -0.09 3.34
N LYS A 483 -16.13 0.68 2.98
CA LYS A 483 -14.95 0.89 3.85
C LYS A 483 -15.32 1.61 5.14
N VAL A 484 -16.13 2.67 5.07
CA VAL A 484 -16.60 3.43 6.25
C VAL A 484 -17.37 2.51 7.21
N LYS A 485 -18.31 1.70 6.70
CA LYS A 485 -19.05 0.73 7.53
C LYS A 485 -18.11 -0.31 8.15
N ASN A 486 -17.20 -0.87 7.36
CA ASN A 486 -16.22 -1.83 7.84
C ASN A 486 -15.28 -1.28 8.92
N ASP A 487 -14.94 0.01 8.86
CA ASP A 487 -14.13 0.65 9.88
C ASP A 487 -14.94 1.04 11.11
N LYS A 488 -16.23 1.42 10.98
CA LYS A 488 -17.16 1.59 12.12
C LYS A 488 -17.31 0.29 12.91
N LEU A 489 -17.48 -0.86 12.25
CA LEU A 489 -17.57 -2.17 12.91
C LEU A 489 -16.32 -2.51 13.75
N LYS A 490 -15.14 -2.03 13.33
CA LYS A 490 -13.88 -2.21 14.09
C LYS A 490 -13.71 -1.20 15.23
N LYS A 491 -14.44 -0.08 15.22
CA LYS A 491 -14.43 0.93 16.30
C LYS A 491 -15.29 0.50 17.49
N ILE A 492 -16.26 -0.40 17.29
CA ILE A 492 -17.00 -1.03 18.39
C ILE A 492 -15.96 -1.76 19.24
N PRO A 493 -15.72 -1.36 20.50
CA PRO A 493 -14.82 -2.09 21.35
C PRO A 493 -15.38 -3.51 21.46
N ASN A 494 -14.51 -4.52 21.33
CA ASN A 494 -14.81 -5.80 21.96
C ASN A 494 -14.94 -5.54 23.46
N VAL A 495 -16.12 -5.12 23.90
CA VAL A 495 -16.53 -5.12 25.30
C VAL A 495 -16.70 -6.59 25.65
N THR A 496 -15.58 -7.19 26.01
CA THR A 496 -15.44 -8.25 26.98
C THR A 496 -13.94 -8.42 27.21
N VAL A 497 -13.42 -7.53 28.04
CA VAL A 497 -12.39 -7.94 29.00
C VAL A 497 -13.07 -8.97 29.89
N VAL A 498 -13.17 -10.22 29.42
CA VAL A 498 -13.33 -11.36 30.31
C VAL A 498 -11.95 -11.70 30.79
N SER A 499 -11.86 -11.72 32.11
CA SER A 499 -10.77 -12.17 32.94
C SER A 499 -9.96 -13.33 32.36
N LYS A 500 -8.68 -13.34 32.76
CA LYS A 500 -7.71 -14.42 32.57
C LYS A 500 -8.37 -15.81 32.65
N ASN A 501 -7.94 -16.68 31.73
CA ASN A 501 -8.17 -18.12 31.65
C ASN A 501 -9.54 -18.59 31.12
N LYS A 502 -9.65 -18.73 29.79
CA LYS A 502 -10.25 -19.91 29.13
C LYS A 502 -9.84 -19.97 27.65
N ARG A 503 -9.48 -21.17 27.20
CA ARG A 503 -8.91 -21.46 25.86
C ARG A 503 -9.92 -21.11 24.75
N LYS A 504 -9.39 -20.57 23.65
CA LYS A 504 -10.10 -20.25 22.40
C LYS A 504 -10.59 -21.53 21.71
N LEU A 505 -11.86 -21.90 21.87
CA LEU A 505 -12.49 -22.92 21.03
C LEU A 505 -14.03 -22.88 21.11
N GLU A 506 -14.66 -21.71 21.00
CA GLU A 506 -16.15 -21.63 21.09
C GLU A 506 -16.78 -20.56 20.20
N THR A 507 -16.15 -20.19 19.09
CA THR A 507 -16.71 -19.21 18.12
C THR A 507 -17.06 -19.82 16.76
N PHE A 508 -17.09 -21.15 16.65
CA PHE A 508 -17.42 -21.86 15.40
C PHE A 508 -18.70 -22.72 15.46
N SER A 509 -19.47 -22.69 16.55
CA SER A 509 -20.62 -23.59 16.74
C SER A 509 -22.01 -22.94 16.73
N LYS A 510 -22.18 -21.69 16.27
CA LYS A 510 -23.49 -21.01 16.32
C LYS A 510 -24.19 -20.66 15.01
N ASN A 511 -23.61 -20.93 13.84
CA ASN A 511 -24.26 -20.63 12.54
C ASN A 511 -24.39 -21.85 11.61
N SER A 512 -24.72 -23.01 12.16
CA SER A 512 -25.25 -24.12 11.37
C SER A 512 -26.33 -24.80 12.20
N LEU A 513 -27.60 -24.45 11.96
CA LEU A 513 -28.78 -25.28 12.20
C LEU A 513 -30.03 -24.44 11.89
N SER A 514 -30.39 -24.37 10.61
CA SER A 514 -31.76 -24.15 10.17
C SER A 514 -32.05 -25.08 9.00
N ASP A 515 -32.10 -26.38 9.29
CA ASP A 515 -32.81 -27.33 8.44
C ASP A 515 -33.62 -28.27 9.33
N LYS A 516 -34.94 -28.02 9.34
CA LYS A 516 -35.94 -28.93 9.88
C LYS A 516 -36.08 -30.10 8.90
N ARG A 517 -35.73 -31.31 9.32
CA ARG A 517 -36.45 -32.53 8.91
C ARG A 517 -36.58 -33.49 10.08
N GLU A 518 -37.82 -33.83 10.37
CA GLU A 518 -38.23 -34.88 11.29
C GLU A 518 -37.74 -36.26 10.81
N SER A 519 -37.28 -37.11 11.73
CA SER A 519 -37.98 -38.35 12.11
C SER A 519 -37.05 -39.46 12.62
N SER A 520 -37.56 -40.13 13.66
CA SER A 520 -37.31 -41.51 14.09
C SER A 520 -36.07 -41.85 14.95
N LYS A 521 -36.41 -42.05 16.24
CA LYS A 521 -35.81 -42.89 17.27
C LYS A 521 -35.00 -44.10 16.75
N LYS A 522 -33.84 -44.36 17.37
CA LYS A 522 -33.55 -45.65 18.02
C LYS A 522 -32.36 -45.56 18.98
N SER A 523 -32.64 -45.96 20.21
CA SER A 523 -31.74 -46.23 21.32
C SER A 523 -30.78 -47.39 21.02
N ASN A 524 -29.55 -47.32 21.55
CA ASN A 524 -28.98 -48.45 22.29
C ASN A 524 -27.82 -48.04 23.22
N LYS A 525 -27.97 -48.42 24.48
CA LYS A 525 -26.98 -48.42 25.56
C LYS A 525 -25.97 -49.55 25.35
N LEU A 526 -24.72 -49.35 25.77
CA LEU A 526 -23.80 -50.33 26.40
C LEU A 526 -22.56 -49.55 26.91
N LYS A 527 -22.51 -49.16 28.19
CA LYS A 527 -21.81 -49.81 29.33
C LYS A 527 -20.28 -49.98 29.20
N GLY A 528 -19.56 -49.12 29.94
CA GLY A 528 -18.57 -49.48 30.98
C GLY A 528 -17.18 -50.00 30.57
N GLY A 529 -16.12 -49.30 31.01
CA GLY A 529 -14.75 -49.84 31.00
C GLY A 529 -13.67 -48.81 31.37
N THR A 530 -13.08 -49.00 32.54
CA THR A 530 -12.13 -48.18 33.32
C THR A 530 -10.76 -47.90 32.68
N MET A 531 -10.11 -46.78 33.06
CA MET A 531 -8.68 -46.46 32.80
C MET A 531 -7.70 -47.48 33.44
N PRO A 532 -6.41 -47.47 33.07
CA PRO A 532 -5.45 -46.73 33.91
C PRO A 532 -4.36 -45.92 33.16
N ARG A 533 -3.82 -44.93 33.89
CA ARG A 533 -2.56 -44.17 33.65
C ARG A 533 -1.32 -45.04 33.92
N ILE A 534 -0.15 -44.59 33.42
CA ILE A 534 1.26 -44.69 33.92
C ILE A 534 2.16 -44.54 32.68
N ALA A 535 3.35 -43.95 32.64
CA ALA A 535 4.10 -42.96 33.42
C ALA A 535 5.32 -42.55 32.57
N GLU A 536 5.92 -41.42 32.91
CA GLU A 536 7.21 -40.93 32.40
C GLU A 536 8.36 -41.88 32.73
N VAL A 537 9.33 -42.03 31.81
CA VAL A 537 10.72 -42.35 32.17
C VAL A 537 11.67 -41.56 31.27
N SER A 538 12.47 -40.73 31.93
CA SER A 538 13.70 -40.10 31.47
C SER A 538 14.86 -41.10 31.51
N GLU A 539 15.80 -41.05 30.57
CA GLU A 539 17.19 -41.40 30.87
C GLU A 539 18.18 -40.76 29.88
N LYS A 540 19.19 -40.10 30.45
CA LYS A 540 20.46 -39.72 29.82
C LYS A 540 21.36 -40.95 29.84
N ASN A 541 22.19 -41.13 28.82
CA ASN A 541 23.62 -41.40 29.01
C ASN A 541 24.42 -41.23 27.71
N SER A 542 25.69 -40.92 27.94
CA SER A 542 26.75 -40.44 27.06
C SER A 542 27.72 -41.55 26.60
N VAL A 543 28.58 -41.17 25.64
CA VAL A 543 29.95 -41.66 25.31
C VAL A 543 30.09 -42.58 24.08
N ASN A 544 30.87 -42.04 23.10
CA ASN A 544 31.90 -42.58 22.17
C ASN A 544 31.88 -44.08 21.76
N ASP A 545 32.30 -44.55 20.58
CA ASP A 545 33.36 -44.12 19.65
C ASP A 545 33.17 -44.73 18.25
N GLU A 546 33.87 -44.17 17.26
CA GLU A 546 34.47 -44.78 16.04
C GLU A 546 33.65 -45.63 15.02
N GLY A 547 33.59 -45.09 13.79
CA GLY A 547 34.14 -45.70 12.56
C GLY A 547 33.50 -46.96 11.95
N GLU A 548 32.86 -46.81 10.78
CA GLU A 548 33.15 -47.65 9.60
C GLU A 548 32.44 -47.16 8.31
N ALA A 549 32.99 -47.57 7.17
CA ALA A 549 32.78 -47.06 5.83
C ALA A 549 31.81 -47.92 4.98
N GLY A 550 31.42 -47.39 3.81
CA GLY A 550 30.68 -48.09 2.74
C GLY A 550 29.16 -47.84 2.81
N GLU A 551 28.41 -47.58 1.75
CA GLU A 551 28.58 -47.87 0.33
C GLU A 551 27.97 -46.77 -0.54
N LYS A 552 28.61 -46.53 -1.68
CA LYS A 552 28.07 -45.79 -2.82
C LYS A 552 26.99 -46.64 -3.49
N GLN A 553 25.82 -46.07 -3.74
CA GLN A 553 24.97 -46.51 -4.84
C GLN A 553 24.75 -45.35 -5.81
N ASN A 554 25.53 -45.40 -6.89
CA ASN A 554 25.24 -44.71 -8.15
C ASN A 554 24.02 -45.38 -8.80
N PHE A 555 23.01 -44.58 -9.16
CA PHE A 555 22.13 -44.96 -10.26
C PHE A 555 22.19 -43.88 -11.35
N ILE A 556 22.89 -44.26 -12.41
CA ILE A 556 22.91 -43.64 -13.73
C ILE A 556 21.62 -44.06 -14.43
N LEU A 557 20.84 -43.11 -14.95
CA LEU A 557 19.92 -43.35 -16.07
C LEU A 557 19.90 -42.11 -16.98
N THR A 558 20.71 -42.19 -18.03
CA THR A 558 20.48 -41.66 -19.39
C THR A 558 19.13 -42.16 -19.92
N ASN A 559 18.29 -41.46 -20.70
CA ASN A 559 18.44 -40.35 -21.65
C ASN A 559 17.36 -39.29 -21.45
#